data_AF-Q5C0R9-F1
#
_entry.id   AF-Q5C0R9-F1
#
_cell.length_a   1.000
_cell.length_b   1.000
_cell.length_c   1.000
_cell.angle_alpha   90.00
_cell.angle_beta   90.00
_cell.angle_gamma   90.00
#
_symmetry.space_group_name_H-M   'P 1'
#
loop_
_entity.id
_entity.type
_entity.pdbx_description
1 polymer ?
#
loop_
_entity_poly.entity_id
_entity_poly.type
_entity_poly.pdbx_seq_one_letter_code
_entity_poly.pdbx_strand_id
1 'polypeptide(L)'
;MESLTIGQKLSKYLPYSKCGNEGCKCSAWKLTDDETNENLNKAVCKNCHHIHYSLSDPSDIAWLNSAIQMVDDVERMYILCTKEEDYETRNIYFCILKRIRKALMNKMQPAFDDKPPFERPDVNTAVRNALLFCALSNPQNPEITIELCKLFLSYVNSYKITYPSQRIYKHENKTGYKLIYMRWICHCYAPRFCLTLPYTEATCAFGKNLLLAILPEIKKKLIEFFEQDSITPSVLDAKLHLIQPLTRLCNLLEDNIDNHTASVWDPYFRPPLHPGNVITPNELLQSISIDHVVNFSSQQRNLTI
;
A
#
# COMPACT_ATOMS: atom_id res chain seq x y z
N MET A 1 -16.25 -20.53 -3.34
CA MET A 1 -15.80 -20.29 -4.72
C MET A 1 -15.16 -21.57 -5.20
N GLU A 2 -15.76 -22.25 -6.18
CA GLU A 2 -15.18 -23.48 -6.75
C GLU A 2 -13.84 -23.16 -7.43
N SER A 3 -12.86 -24.04 -7.24
CA SER A 3 -11.55 -23.89 -7.88
C SER A 3 -11.69 -24.18 -9.38
N LEU A 4 -11.15 -23.27 -10.21
CA LEU A 4 -11.17 -23.43 -11.67
C LEU A 4 -10.47 -24.74 -12.09
N THR A 5 -11.07 -25.45 -13.05
CA THR A 5 -10.45 -26.61 -13.70
C THR A 5 -9.22 -26.19 -14.51
N ILE A 6 -8.33 -27.13 -14.82
CA ILE A 6 -7.12 -26.85 -15.62
C ILE A 6 -7.48 -26.24 -16.99
N GLY A 7 -8.50 -26.79 -17.67
CA GLY A 7 -8.97 -26.25 -18.95
C GLY A 7 -9.45 -24.80 -18.84
N GLN A 8 -10.23 -24.48 -17.80
CA GLN A 8 -10.68 -23.10 -17.54
C GLN A 8 -9.50 -22.14 -17.30
N LYS A 9 -8.48 -22.59 -16.55
CA LYS A 9 -7.26 -21.80 -16.31
C LYS A 9 -6.50 -21.56 -17.61
N LEU A 10 -6.29 -22.59 -18.42
CA LEU A 10 -5.63 -22.47 -19.72
C LEU A 10 -6.37 -21.51 -20.64
N SER A 11 -7.70 -21.61 -20.72
CA SER A 11 -8.54 -20.72 -21.53
C SER A 11 -8.35 -19.25 -21.17
N LYS A 12 -8.28 -18.94 -19.86
CA LYS A 12 -8.02 -17.58 -19.37
C LYS A 12 -6.59 -17.09 -19.65
N TYR A 13 -5.59 -17.94 -19.45
CA TYR A 13 -4.18 -17.53 -19.52
C TYR A 13 -3.63 -17.47 -20.95
N LEU A 14 -3.97 -18.43 -21.81
CA LEU A 14 -3.36 -18.56 -23.15
C LEU A 14 -3.40 -17.27 -23.99
N PRO A 15 -4.48 -16.46 -24.03
CA PRO A 15 -4.49 -15.19 -24.76
C PRO A 15 -3.39 -14.19 -24.37
N TYR A 16 -2.83 -14.31 -23.16
CA TYR A 16 -1.75 -13.47 -22.63
C TYR A 16 -0.35 -14.08 -22.80
N SER A 17 -0.26 -15.31 -23.31
CA SER A 17 0.99 -16.04 -23.50
C SER A 17 1.66 -15.72 -24.84
N LYS A 18 2.97 -15.49 -24.81
CA LYS A 18 3.81 -15.40 -26.03
C LYS A 18 4.25 -16.80 -26.46
N CYS A 19 4.47 -16.99 -27.76
CA CYS A 19 5.04 -18.24 -28.26
C CYS A 19 6.49 -18.40 -27.77
N GLY A 20 6.82 -19.60 -27.28
CA GLY A 20 8.16 -19.95 -26.83
C GLY A 20 9.07 -20.54 -27.91
N ASN A 21 8.55 -20.84 -29.11
CA ASN A 21 9.33 -21.46 -30.18
C ASN A 21 10.39 -20.48 -30.72
N GLU A 22 11.60 -21.00 -30.92
CA GLU A 22 12.73 -20.23 -31.46
C GLU A 22 12.36 -19.58 -32.80
N GLY A 23 12.70 -18.29 -32.95
CA GLY A 23 12.39 -17.51 -34.15
C GLY A 23 10.93 -17.05 -34.32
N CYS A 24 9.99 -17.54 -33.50
CA CYS A 24 8.59 -17.14 -33.58
C CYS A 24 8.33 -15.78 -32.93
N LYS A 25 7.60 -14.88 -33.63
CA LYS A 25 7.23 -13.54 -33.13
C LYS A 25 5.78 -13.45 -32.63
N CYS A 26 5.08 -14.58 -32.49
CA CYS A 26 3.68 -14.58 -32.06
C CYS A 26 3.55 -14.15 -30.59
N SER A 27 2.89 -13.01 -30.37
CA SER A 27 2.76 -12.38 -29.05
C SER A 27 1.49 -12.72 -28.29
N ALA A 28 0.51 -13.35 -28.94
CA ALA A 28 -0.77 -13.70 -28.35
C ALA A 28 -1.32 -14.97 -28.99
N TRP A 29 -1.69 -15.93 -28.15
CA TRP A 29 -2.35 -17.16 -28.60
C TRP A 29 -3.79 -16.88 -29.02
N LYS A 30 -4.28 -17.60 -30.03
CA LYS A 30 -5.68 -17.60 -30.48
C LYS A 30 -6.09 -19.03 -30.77
N LEU A 31 -7.28 -19.42 -30.31
CA LEU A 31 -7.87 -20.72 -30.58
C LEU A 31 -8.31 -20.81 -32.05
N THR A 32 -8.22 -22.00 -32.64
CA THR A 32 -8.75 -22.30 -33.97
C THR A 32 -10.26 -22.54 -33.88
N ASP A 33 -11.04 -22.10 -34.87
CA ASP A 33 -12.51 -22.10 -34.79
C ASP A 33 -13.12 -23.53 -34.71
N ASP A 34 -12.34 -24.55 -35.11
CA ASP A 34 -12.75 -25.97 -35.14
C ASP A 34 -12.35 -26.78 -33.89
N GLU A 35 -11.52 -26.23 -32.99
CA GLU A 35 -11.04 -26.96 -31.80
C GLU A 35 -11.99 -26.76 -30.60
N THR A 36 -12.55 -27.85 -30.08
CA THR A 36 -13.33 -27.81 -28.83
C THR A 36 -12.42 -27.54 -27.62
N ASN A 37 -12.97 -26.89 -26.61
CA ASN A 37 -12.27 -26.46 -25.39
C ASN A 37 -11.73 -27.61 -24.51
N GLU A 38 -11.94 -28.87 -24.92
CA GLU A 38 -11.71 -30.06 -24.12
C GLU A 38 -10.23 -30.46 -24.00
N ASN A 39 -9.33 -29.94 -24.85
CA ASN A 39 -7.89 -30.27 -24.76
C ASN A 39 -6.94 -29.09 -25.05
N LEU A 40 -7.16 -27.95 -24.38
CA LEU A 40 -6.31 -26.75 -24.52
C LEU A 40 -4.82 -26.97 -24.23
N ASN A 41 -4.45 -28.02 -23.50
CA ASN A 41 -3.04 -28.31 -23.19
C ASN A 41 -2.21 -28.67 -24.44
N LYS A 42 -2.86 -29.11 -25.53
CA LYS A 42 -2.22 -29.49 -26.79
C LYS A 42 -2.69 -28.63 -27.97
N ALA A 43 -3.54 -27.64 -27.72
CA ALA A 43 -4.11 -26.79 -28.76
C ALA A 43 -3.03 -25.91 -29.40
N VAL A 44 -3.05 -25.86 -30.73
CA VAL A 44 -2.10 -25.07 -31.52
C VAL A 44 -2.64 -23.66 -31.75
N CYS A 45 -1.76 -22.67 -31.73
CA CYS A 45 -2.15 -21.29 -31.99
C CYS A 45 -2.58 -21.12 -33.46
N LYS A 46 -3.75 -20.53 -33.70
CA LYS A 46 -4.22 -20.15 -35.06
C LYS A 46 -3.24 -19.25 -35.83
N ASN A 47 -2.44 -18.44 -35.13
CA ASN A 47 -1.54 -17.48 -35.78
C ASN A 47 -0.18 -18.06 -36.18
N CYS A 48 0.36 -18.99 -35.39
CA CYS A 48 1.74 -19.50 -35.60
C CYS A 48 1.84 -21.02 -35.64
N HIS A 49 0.72 -21.74 -35.47
CA HIS A 49 0.63 -23.20 -35.45
C HIS A 49 1.53 -23.88 -34.41
N HIS A 50 1.91 -23.14 -33.36
CA HIS A 50 2.71 -23.64 -32.26
C HIS A 50 1.90 -23.72 -30.97
N ILE A 51 2.33 -24.60 -30.06
CA ILE A 51 1.84 -24.66 -28.68
C ILE A 51 2.50 -23.53 -27.89
N HIS A 52 1.71 -22.64 -27.29
CA HIS A 52 2.25 -21.53 -26.48
C HIS A 52 2.54 -21.93 -25.04
N TYR A 53 1.85 -22.96 -24.53
CA TYR A 53 1.98 -23.41 -23.16
C TYR A 53 1.67 -24.90 -23.08
N SER A 54 2.54 -25.65 -22.39
CA SER A 54 2.35 -27.07 -22.13
C SER A 54 2.50 -27.31 -20.64
N LEU A 55 1.58 -28.09 -20.06
CA LEU A 55 1.65 -28.56 -18.68
C LEU A 55 2.44 -29.87 -18.68
N SER A 56 3.77 -29.78 -18.67
CA SER A 56 4.64 -30.94 -18.66
C SER A 56 5.14 -31.23 -17.24
N ASP A 57 5.42 -30.18 -16.45
CA ASP A 57 6.00 -30.29 -15.12
C ASP A 57 5.11 -29.66 -14.02
N PRO A 58 5.30 -30.04 -12.75
CA PRO A 58 4.58 -29.43 -11.62
C PRO A 58 4.79 -27.90 -11.52
N SER A 59 5.94 -27.40 -11.97
CA SER A 59 6.25 -25.97 -12.03
C SER A 59 5.33 -25.21 -13.00
N ASP A 60 4.88 -25.84 -14.09
CA ASP A 60 3.93 -25.24 -15.03
C ASP A 60 2.54 -25.09 -14.39
N ILE A 61 2.13 -26.04 -13.56
CA ILE A 61 0.87 -25.93 -12.82
C ILE A 61 0.96 -24.80 -11.79
N ALA A 62 2.08 -24.71 -11.07
CA ALA A 62 2.32 -23.64 -10.09
C ALA A 62 2.33 -22.25 -10.77
N TRP A 63 3.04 -22.11 -11.90
CA TRP A 63 3.01 -20.89 -12.69
C TRP A 63 1.59 -20.55 -13.18
N LEU A 64 0.87 -21.53 -13.74
CA LEU A 64 -0.48 -21.31 -14.24
C LEU A 64 -1.39 -20.78 -13.13
N ASN A 65 -1.29 -21.33 -11.91
CA ASN A 65 -2.04 -20.83 -10.76
C ASN A 65 -1.72 -19.36 -10.44
N SER A 66 -0.45 -18.96 -10.44
CA SER A 66 -0.06 -17.55 -10.27
C SER A 66 -0.53 -16.67 -11.42
N ALA A 67 -0.48 -17.18 -12.65
CA ALA A 67 -0.85 -16.44 -13.84
C ALA A 67 -2.35 -16.10 -13.88
N ILE A 68 -3.22 -16.94 -13.32
CA ILE A 68 -4.65 -16.61 -13.21
C ILE A 68 -4.89 -15.36 -12.38
N GLN A 69 -4.21 -15.23 -11.22
CA GLN A 69 -4.32 -14.01 -10.43
C GLN A 69 -3.84 -12.78 -11.21
N MET A 70 -2.77 -12.92 -11.98
CA MET A 70 -2.27 -11.84 -12.84
C MET A 70 -3.24 -11.47 -13.96
N VAL A 71 -3.96 -12.45 -14.54
CA VAL A 71 -5.01 -12.19 -15.54
C VAL A 71 -6.16 -11.41 -14.91
N ASP A 72 -6.67 -11.87 -13.77
CA ASP A 72 -7.75 -11.18 -13.05
C ASP A 72 -7.33 -9.74 -12.66
N ASP A 73 -6.06 -9.55 -12.27
CA ASP A 73 -5.48 -8.24 -11.99
C ASP A 73 -5.36 -7.36 -13.27
N VAL A 74 -4.98 -7.91 -14.43
CA VAL A 74 -4.96 -7.17 -15.70
C VAL A 74 -6.37 -6.69 -16.07
N GLU A 75 -7.37 -7.56 -15.96
CA GLU A 75 -8.77 -7.23 -16.26
C GLU A 75 -9.30 -6.15 -15.31
N ARG A 76 -9.00 -6.27 -14.02
CA ARG A 76 -9.34 -5.26 -13.01
C ARG A 76 -8.68 -3.91 -13.32
N MET A 77 -7.37 -3.91 -13.60
CA MET A 77 -6.65 -2.68 -13.94
C MET A 77 -7.17 -2.05 -15.23
N TYR A 78 -7.62 -2.85 -16.21
CA TYR A 78 -8.24 -2.35 -17.43
C TYR A 78 -9.52 -1.58 -17.12
N ILE A 79 -10.42 -2.16 -16.33
CA ILE A 79 -11.67 -1.52 -15.91
C ILE A 79 -11.37 -0.20 -15.16
N LEU A 80 -10.42 -0.22 -14.22
CA LEU A 80 -10.01 0.97 -13.47
C LEU A 80 -9.45 2.05 -14.41
N CYS A 81 -8.60 1.69 -15.38
CA CYS A 81 -8.11 2.65 -16.39
C CYS A 81 -9.26 3.31 -17.16
N THR A 82 -10.30 2.55 -17.54
CA THR A 82 -11.42 3.09 -18.32
C THR A 82 -12.36 3.98 -17.50
N LYS A 83 -12.48 3.72 -16.20
CA LYS A 83 -13.36 4.46 -15.29
C LYS A 83 -12.68 5.67 -14.64
N GLU A 84 -11.35 5.72 -14.64
CA GLU A 84 -10.61 6.80 -13.98
C GLU A 84 -10.71 8.11 -14.76
N GLU A 85 -11.25 9.14 -14.10
CA GLU A 85 -11.42 10.47 -14.67
C GLU A 85 -10.10 11.27 -14.63
N ASP A 86 -9.35 11.15 -13.54
CA ASP A 86 -8.08 11.87 -13.36
C ASP A 86 -7.00 11.33 -14.31
N TYR A 87 -6.49 12.21 -15.17
CA TYR A 87 -5.55 11.85 -16.22
C TYR A 87 -4.23 11.28 -15.68
N GLU A 88 -3.71 11.84 -14.57
CA GLU A 88 -2.44 11.40 -13.98
C GLU A 88 -2.58 10.00 -13.38
N THR A 89 -3.67 9.77 -12.63
CA THR A 89 -4.00 8.47 -12.04
C THR A 89 -4.24 7.40 -13.12
N ARG A 90 -4.98 7.75 -14.17
CA ARG A 90 -5.23 6.86 -15.32
C ARG A 90 -3.93 6.43 -15.99
N ASN A 91 -2.98 7.35 -16.17
CA ASN A 91 -1.67 7.01 -16.73
C ASN A 91 -0.88 6.04 -15.83
N ILE A 92 -0.93 6.23 -14.51
CA ILE A 92 -0.28 5.31 -13.56
C ILE A 92 -0.92 3.93 -13.65
N TYR A 93 -2.25 3.83 -13.64
CA TYR A 93 -2.96 2.55 -13.81
C TYR A 93 -2.60 1.86 -15.13
N PHE A 94 -2.47 2.62 -16.22
CA PHE A 94 -2.06 2.08 -17.51
C PHE A 94 -0.63 1.54 -17.49
N CYS A 95 0.29 2.20 -16.78
CA CYS A 95 1.65 1.71 -16.56
C CYS A 95 1.67 0.41 -15.75
N ILE A 96 0.84 0.31 -14.70
CA ILE A 96 0.66 -0.92 -13.91
C ILE A 96 0.13 -2.06 -14.80
N LEU A 97 -0.93 -1.82 -15.56
CA LEU A 97 -1.52 -2.78 -16.49
C LEU A 97 -0.47 -3.30 -17.49
N LYS A 98 0.31 -2.40 -18.10
CA LYS A 98 1.41 -2.78 -19.00
C LYS A 98 2.47 -3.64 -18.32
N ARG A 99 2.82 -3.31 -17.06
CA ARG A 99 3.80 -4.06 -16.27
C ARG A 99 3.34 -5.49 -16.02
N ILE A 100 2.09 -5.70 -15.60
CA ILE A 100 1.54 -7.03 -15.34
C ILE A 100 1.44 -7.84 -16.64
N ARG A 101 0.97 -7.23 -17.74
CA ARG A 101 0.94 -7.89 -19.06
C ARG A 101 2.33 -8.34 -19.51
N LYS A 102 3.36 -7.49 -19.34
CA LYS A 102 4.74 -7.85 -19.64
C LYS A 102 5.24 -8.99 -18.75
N ALA A 103 4.85 -9.01 -17.48
CA ALA A 103 5.22 -10.05 -16.54
C ALA A 103 4.58 -11.41 -16.91
N LEU A 104 3.29 -11.42 -17.26
CA LEU A 104 2.57 -12.58 -17.82
C LEU A 104 3.29 -13.16 -19.04
N MET A 105 3.62 -12.31 -20.02
CA MET A 105 4.30 -12.73 -21.25
C MET A 105 5.68 -13.35 -20.99
N ASN A 106 6.38 -12.92 -19.95
CA ASN A 106 7.75 -13.36 -19.66
C ASN A 106 7.82 -14.40 -18.54
N LYS A 107 6.68 -14.93 -18.08
CA LYS A 107 6.61 -15.90 -16.99
C LYS A 107 7.35 -15.45 -15.72
N MET A 108 7.15 -14.20 -15.31
CA MET A 108 7.80 -13.60 -14.15
C MET A 108 6.81 -12.86 -13.26
N GLN A 109 7.20 -12.60 -12.01
CA GLN A 109 6.43 -11.74 -11.10
C GLN A 109 6.61 -10.26 -11.48
N PRO A 110 5.55 -9.44 -11.42
CA PRO A 110 5.64 -8.01 -11.70
C PRO A 110 6.26 -7.27 -10.52
N ALA A 111 7.23 -6.40 -10.82
CA ALA A 111 7.87 -5.54 -9.83
C ALA A 111 8.17 -4.17 -10.43
N PHE A 112 8.24 -3.16 -9.57
CA PHE A 112 8.75 -1.83 -9.89
C PHE A 112 10.23 -1.72 -9.50
N ASP A 113 10.96 -0.90 -10.25
CA ASP A 113 12.41 -0.75 -10.09
C ASP A 113 12.76 0.14 -8.89
N ASP A 114 12.00 1.21 -8.69
CA ASP A 114 12.07 2.08 -7.50
C ASP A 114 11.31 1.41 -6.35
N LYS A 115 12.04 0.84 -5.38
CA LYS A 115 11.46 0.04 -4.29
C LYS A 115 11.46 0.84 -2.98
N PRO A 116 10.43 0.66 -2.11
CA PRO A 116 10.45 1.23 -0.77
C PRO A 116 11.58 0.59 0.08
N PRO A 117 12.05 1.28 1.13
CA PRO A 117 11.60 2.58 1.61
C PRO A 117 12.14 3.74 0.78
N PHE A 118 11.31 4.77 0.56
CA PHE A 118 11.66 5.95 -0.23
C PHE A 118 12.33 7.05 0.60
N GLU A 119 12.14 7.04 1.91
CA GLU A 119 12.73 7.99 2.87
C GLU A 119 13.09 7.27 4.16
N ARG A 120 14.12 7.75 4.85
CA ARG A 120 14.51 7.31 6.20
C ARG A 120 14.80 8.53 7.07
N PRO A 121 14.34 8.57 8.33
CA PRO A 121 13.45 7.58 8.94
C PRO A 121 12.05 7.57 8.28
N ASP A 122 11.42 6.41 8.30
CA ASP A 122 10.03 6.25 7.84
C ASP A 122 9.04 6.78 8.89
N VAL A 123 7.77 6.91 8.51
CA VAL A 123 6.72 7.41 9.40
C VAL A 123 6.58 6.53 10.66
N ASN A 124 6.69 5.20 10.52
CA ASN A 124 6.61 4.29 11.65
C ASN A 124 7.71 4.60 12.68
N THR A 125 8.94 4.78 12.22
CA THR A 125 10.10 5.17 13.03
C THR A 125 9.91 6.54 13.68
N ALA A 126 9.38 7.53 12.95
CA ALA A 126 9.12 8.86 13.49
C ALA A 126 8.01 8.85 14.56
N VAL A 127 6.94 8.07 14.37
CA VAL A 127 5.87 7.89 15.37
C VAL A 127 6.41 7.18 16.61
N ARG A 128 7.27 6.17 16.43
CA ARG A 128 7.99 5.52 17.52
C ARG A 128 8.84 6.51 18.33
N ASN A 129 9.59 7.38 17.66
CA ASN A 129 10.39 8.42 18.31
C ASN A 129 9.50 9.44 19.04
N ALA A 130 8.36 9.81 18.46
CA ALA A 130 7.38 10.69 19.08
C ALA A 130 6.73 10.06 20.33
N LEU A 131 6.44 8.75 20.32
CA LEU A 131 5.97 8.04 21.52
C LEU A 131 6.99 8.14 22.64
N LEU A 132 8.26 7.86 22.36
CA LEU A 132 9.33 7.95 23.36
C LEU A 132 9.40 9.35 23.96
N PHE A 133 9.30 10.39 23.13
CA PHE A 133 9.26 11.79 23.59
C PHE A 133 8.04 12.09 24.48
N CYS A 134 6.85 11.64 24.06
CA CYS A 134 5.61 11.82 24.82
C CYS A 134 5.64 11.09 26.16
N ALA A 135 6.07 9.82 26.19
CA ALA A 135 6.12 8.99 27.39
C ALA A 135 7.06 9.56 28.46
N LEU A 136 8.19 10.13 28.03
CA LEU A 136 9.13 10.80 28.93
C LEU A 136 8.60 12.11 29.49
N SER A 137 7.83 12.85 28.67
CA SER A 137 7.32 14.16 29.06
C SER A 137 6.01 14.11 29.85
N ASN A 138 5.23 13.04 29.73
CA ASN A 138 3.99 12.83 30.49
C ASN A 138 3.76 11.34 30.73
N PRO A 139 4.33 10.77 31.81
CA PRO A 139 4.31 9.34 32.08
C PRO A 139 2.97 8.83 32.62
N GLN A 140 1.94 9.67 32.78
CA GLN A 140 0.72 9.27 33.49
C GLN A 140 -0.19 8.32 32.70
N ASN A 141 -0.10 8.26 31.36
CA ASN A 141 -0.94 7.41 30.51
C ASN A 141 -0.21 6.89 29.25
N PRO A 142 0.83 6.06 29.39
CA PRO A 142 1.58 5.53 28.25
C PRO A 142 0.70 4.63 27.36
N GLU A 143 -0.24 3.86 27.92
CA GLU A 143 -1.12 2.95 27.19
C GLU A 143 -2.02 3.71 26.20
N ILE A 144 -2.64 4.81 26.64
CA ILE A 144 -3.46 5.66 25.78
C ILE A 144 -2.63 6.23 24.64
N THR A 145 -1.40 6.68 24.93
CA THR A 145 -0.50 7.23 23.91
C THR A 145 -0.09 6.16 22.89
N ILE A 146 0.16 4.93 23.33
CA ILE A 146 0.44 3.78 22.45
C ILE A 146 -0.75 3.51 21.52
N GLU A 147 -1.97 3.43 22.07
CA GLU A 147 -3.17 3.15 21.26
C GLU A 147 -3.46 4.29 20.27
N LEU A 148 -3.24 5.55 20.65
CA LEU A 148 -3.34 6.68 19.73
C LEU A 148 -2.28 6.62 18.62
N CYS A 149 -1.05 6.20 18.91
CA CYS A 149 -0.02 6.00 17.89
C CYS A 149 -0.42 4.88 16.90
N LYS A 150 -0.96 3.76 17.40
CA LYS A 150 -1.48 2.67 16.54
C LYS A 150 -2.65 3.14 15.68
N LEU A 151 -3.60 3.87 16.26
CA LEU A 151 -4.73 4.46 15.54
C LEU A 151 -4.23 5.40 14.43
N PHE A 152 -3.28 6.27 14.75
CA PHE A 152 -2.68 7.20 13.79
C PHE A 152 -2.01 6.47 12.62
N LEU A 153 -1.16 5.47 12.90
CA LEU A 153 -0.49 4.68 11.87
C LEU A 153 -1.49 3.93 10.98
N SER A 154 -2.52 3.34 11.58
CA SER A 154 -3.62 2.68 10.85
C SER A 154 -4.37 3.66 9.94
N TYR A 155 -4.62 4.88 10.43
CA TYR A 155 -5.27 5.92 9.65
C TYR A 155 -4.41 6.37 8.46
N VAL A 156 -3.10 6.57 8.67
CA VAL A 156 -2.15 6.88 7.59
C VAL A 156 -2.12 5.78 6.53
N ASN A 157 -2.09 4.51 6.93
CA ASN A 157 -2.08 3.37 6.00
C ASN A 157 -3.38 3.19 5.20
N SER A 158 -4.51 3.69 5.73
CA SER A 158 -5.82 3.65 5.07
C SER A 158 -6.16 4.96 4.34
N TYR A 159 -5.38 6.02 4.51
CA TYR A 159 -5.65 7.32 3.93
C TYR A 159 -5.53 7.31 2.41
N LYS A 160 -6.61 7.68 1.72
CA LYS A 160 -6.61 7.93 0.27
C LYS A 160 -6.12 9.36 0.03
N ILE A 161 -4.90 9.51 -0.49
CA ILE A 161 -4.34 10.83 -0.79
C ILE A 161 -5.05 11.48 -1.99
N THR A 162 -5.16 12.80 -1.93
CA THR A 162 -5.83 13.63 -2.95
C THR A 162 -5.13 13.57 -4.30
N TYR A 163 -5.87 13.74 -5.39
CA TYR A 163 -5.25 13.83 -6.71
C TYR A 163 -4.30 15.02 -6.81
N PRO A 164 -3.14 14.89 -7.48
CA PRO A 164 -2.23 16.01 -7.68
C PRO A 164 -2.90 17.21 -8.36
N SER A 165 -3.86 16.95 -9.24
CA SER A 165 -4.69 17.94 -9.95
C SER A 165 -5.61 18.75 -9.02
N GLN A 166 -5.98 18.20 -7.86
CA GLN A 166 -6.90 18.79 -6.89
C GLN A 166 -6.20 19.48 -5.72
N ARG A 167 -4.85 19.52 -5.69
CA ARG A 167 -4.11 20.16 -4.59
C ARG A 167 -4.01 21.68 -4.80
N ILE A 168 -4.46 22.44 -3.80
CA ILE A 168 -4.56 23.91 -3.83
C ILE A 168 -3.54 24.58 -2.89
N TYR A 169 -2.53 23.85 -2.41
CA TYR A 169 -1.55 24.41 -1.47
C TYR A 169 -0.58 25.39 -2.16
N LYS A 170 -0.60 26.66 -1.73
CA LYS A 170 0.13 27.79 -2.34
C LYS A 170 1.65 27.59 -2.43
N HIS A 171 2.24 26.82 -1.52
CA HIS A 171 3.69 26.62 -1.39
C HIS A 171 4.12 25.15 -1.47
N GLU A 172 3.26 24.27 -1.98
CA GLU A 172 3.61 22.85 -2.09
C GLU A 172 4.57 22.58 -3.25
N ASN A 173 5.56 21.72 -3.01
CA ASN A 173 6.38 21.15 -4.06
C ASN A 173 5.53 20.20 -4.92
N LYS A 174 4.88 20.74 -5.96
CA LYS A 174 4.00 19.97 -6.87
C LYS A 174 4.69 18.76 -7.49
N THR A 175 5.94 18.90 -7.92
CA THR A 175 6.71 17.79 -8.50
C THR A 175 6.98 16.70 -7.46
N GLY A 176 7.37 17.10 -6.25
CA GLY A 176 7.55 16.18 -5.12
C GLY A 176 6.26 15.44 -4.78
N TYR A 177 5.14 16.15 -4.73
CA TYR A 177 3.84 15.52 -4.46
C TYR A 177 3.43 14.51 -5.54
N LYS A 178 3.62 14.83 -6.83
CA LYS A 178 3.36 13.86 -7.92
C LYS A 178 4.19 12.59 -7.78
N LEU A 179 5.46 12.71 -7.39
CA LEU A 179 6.31 11.55 -7.16
C LEU A 179 5.82 10.71 -5.97
N ILE A 180 5.45 11.36 -4.86
CA ILE A 180 4.83 10.72 -3.69
C ILE A 180 3.55 9.98 -4.12
N TYR A 181 2.69 10.65 -4.87
CA TYR A 181 1.42 10.12 -5.34
C TYR A 181 1.61 8.87 -6.21
N MET A 182 2.51 8.94 -7.20
CA MET A 182 2.84 7.80 -8.07
C MET A 182 3.37 6.60 -7.27
N ARG A 183 4.34 6.83 -6.37
CA ARG A 183 4.90 5.77 -5.52
C ARG A 183 3.83 5.15 -4.62
N TRP A 184 2.94 5.98 -4.06
CA TRP A 184 1.86 5.51 -3.18
C TRP A 184 0.87 4.66 -3.98
N ILE A 185 0.48 5.07 -5.20
CA ILE A 185 -0.36 4.24 -6.07
C ILE A 185 0.31 2.89 -6.34
N CYS A 186 1.58 2.89 -6.75
CA CYS A 186 2.27 1.67 -7.18
C CYS A 186 2.58 0.68 -6.05
N HIS A 187 2.86 1.15 -4.83
CA HIS A 187 3.37 0.30 -3.75
C HIS A 187 2.43 0.12 -2.57
N CYS A 188 1.46 1.03 -2.38
CA CYS A 188 0.59 1.05 -1.21
C CYS A 188 -0.88 0.91 -1.58
N TYR A 189 -1.36 1.61 -2.62
CA TYR A 189 -2.78 1.64 -2.95
C TYR A 189 -3.19 0.51 -3.91
N ALA A 190 -2.62 0.47 -5.13
CA ALA A 190 -2.98 -0.53 -6.12
C ALA A 190 -2.73 -1.97 -5.65
N PRO A 191 -1.63 -2.30 -4.95
CA PRO A 191 -1.41 -3.66 -4.45
C PRO A 191 -2.47 -4.16 -3.45
N ARG A 192 -3.34 -3.29 -2.90
CA ARG A 192 -4.47 -3.71 -2.05
C ARG A 192 -5.52 -4.50 -2.83
N PHE A 193 -5.65 -4.23 -4.12
CA PHE A 193 -6.61 -4.89 -5.01
C PHE A 193 -5.95 -5.52 -6.25
N CYS A 194 -4.65 -5.37 -6.43
CA CYS A 194 -3.88 -6.03 -7.47
C CYS A 194 -2.87 -6.96 -6.79
N LEU A 195 -3.31 -8.18 -6.50
CA LEU A 195 -2.63 -9.08 -5.55
C LEU A 195 -1.30 -9.63 -6.07
N THR A 196 -1.04 -9.52 -7.37
CA THR A 196 0.25 -9.90 -7.96
C THR A 196 1.37 -8.91 -7.65
N LEU A 197 1.06 -7.68 -7.23
CA LEU A 197 2.06 -6.65 -6.95
C LEU A 197 2.57 -6.75 -5.50
N PRO A 198 3.85 -6.43 -5.25
CA PRO A 198 4.37 -6.34 -3.89
C PRO A 198 3.69 -5.18 -3.15
N TYR A 199 3.11 -5.48 -1.99
CA TYR A 199 2.49 -4.49 -1.10
C TYR A 199 3.46 -4.02 -0.04
N THR A 200 3.45 -2.71 0.26
CA THR A 200 4.12 -2.13 1.42
C THR A 200 3.20 -1.09 2.04
N GLU A 201 3.12 -1.08 3.36
CA GLU A 201 2.38 -0.06 4.10
C GLU A 201 2.97 1.33 3.85
N ALA A 202 2.11 2.35 3.76
CA ALA A 202 2.55 3.73 3.52
C ALA A 202 3.48 4.22 4.64
N THR A 203 3.20 3.84 5.88
CA THR A 203 4.00 4.22 7.06
C THR A 203 5.41 3.61 7.08
N CYS A 204 5.62 2.51 6.36
CA CYS A 204 6.91 1.83 6.22
C CYS A 204 7.63 2.21 4.92
N ALA A 205 6.88 2.62 3.89
CA ALA A 205 7.41 3.01 2.59
C ALA A 205 7.89 4.47 2.56
N PHE A 206 7.25 5.37 3.30
CA PHE A 206 7.48 6.81 3.21
C PHE A 206 7.94 7.41 4.54
N GLY A 207 8.46 8.64 4.47
CA GLY A 207 8.93 9.42 5.60
C GLY A 207 8.27 10.81 5.66
N LYS A 208 9.06 11.81 6.06
CA LYS A 208 8.61 13.16 6.39
C LYS A 208 7.80 13.82 5.28
N ASN A 209 8.20 13.68 4.01
CA ASN A 209 7.54 14.43 2.94
C ASN A 209 6.10 13.96 2.67
N LEU A 210 5.85 12.64 2.65
CA LEU A 210 4.47 12.13 2.57
C LEU A 210 3.68 12.62 3.77
N LEU A 211 4.24 12.48 4.97
CA LEU A 211 3.49 12.78 6.17
C LEU A 211 3.09 14.25 6.21
N LEU A 212 4.01 15.18 5.99
CA LEU A 212 3.71 16.61 5.93
C LEU A 212 2.67 16.94 4.86
N ALA A 213 2.66 16.21 3.75
CA ALA A 213 1.69 16.42 2.69
C ALA A 213 0.26 16.02 3.10
N ILE A 214 0.05 15.10 4.04
CA ILE A 214 -1.28 14.56 4.39
C ILE A 214 -1.70 14.88 5.84
N LEU A 215 -0.75 15.24 6.69
CA LEU A 215 -0.96 15.41 8.13
C LEU A 215 -1.99 16.48 8.49
N PRO A 216 -2.07 17.65 7.82
CA PRO A 216 -3.11 18.63 8.12
C PRO A 216 -4.53 18.06 7.95
N GLU A 217 -4.75 17.27 6.89
CA GLU A 217 -6.04 16.64 6.59
C GLU A 217 -6.34 15.50 7.58
N ILE A 218 -5.34 14.68 7.90
CA ILE A 218 -5.46 13.60 8.90
C ILE A 218 -5.76 14.16 10.29
N LYS A 219 -4.99 15.16 10.74
CA LYS A 219 -5.14 15.82 12.04
C LYS A 219 -6.55 16.38 12.19
N LYS A 220 -7.03 17.11 11.18
CA LYS A 220 -8.40 17.64 11.16
C LYS A 220 -9.44 16.53 11.30
N LYS A 221 -9.38 15.48 10.47
CA LYS A 221 -10.37 14.39 10.49
C LYS A 221 -10.36 13.60 11.81
N LEU A 222 -9.18 13.34 12.39
CA LEU A 222 -9.09 12.63 13.65
C LEU A 222 -9.65 13.47 14.81
N ILE A 223 -9.39 14.78 14.85
CA ILE A 223 -9.96 15.67 15.86
C ILE A 223 -11.50 15.75 15.70
N GLU A 224 -11.98 15.96 14.47
CA GLU A 224 -13.43 15.98 14.17
C GLU A 224 -14.12 14.66 14.58
N PHE A 225 -13.46 13.52 14.36
CA PHE A 225 -13.96 12.20 14.77
C PHE A 225 -14.18 12.12 16.29
N PHE A 226 -13.25 12.65 17.09
CA PHE A 226 -13.46 12.71 18.54
C PHE A 226 -14.53 13.73 18.91
N GLU A 227 -14.64 14.86 18.22
CA GLU A 227 -15.65 15.88 18.53
C GLU A 227 -17.09 15.45 18.22
N GLN A 228 -17.33 14.65 17.17
CA GLN A 228 -18.66 14.39 16.61
C GLN A 228 -19.64 13.61 17.53
N ASP A 229 -19.19 12.85 18.54
CA ASP A 229 -20.11 12.18 19.50
C ASP A 229 -20.30 12.95 20.83
N SER A 230 -20.01 14.25 20.88
CA SER A 230 -19.95 15.02 22.13
C SER A 230 -21.20 15.89 22.35
N ILE A 231 -22.35 15.26 22.60
CA ILE A 231 -23.61 15.99 22.82
C ILE A 231 -23.67 16.61 24.23
N THR A 232 -22.88 16.11 25.20
CA THR A 232 -22.88 16.54 26.60
C THR A 232 -21.50 17.07 27.06
N PRO A 233 -21.42 18.17 27.84
CA PRO A 233 -20.15 18.74 28.32
C PRO A 233 -19.24 17.75 29.07
N SER A 234 -19.81 16.82 29.83
CA SER A 234 -19.04 15.80 30.56
C SER A 234 -18.33 14.78 29.65
N VAL A 235 -18.87 14.52 28.45
CA VAL A 235 -18.27 13.64 27.45
C VAL A 235 -17.15 14.36 26.70
N LEU A 236 -17.28 15.67 26.51
CA LEU A 236 -16.25 16.50 25.89
C LEU A 236 -14.99 16.55 26.76
N ASP A 237 -15.14 16.77 28.08
CA ASP A 237 -14.02 16.76 29.03
C ASP A 237 -13.29 15.40 29.05
N ALA A 238 -14.03 14.29 28.98
CA ALA A 238 -13.44 12.96 28.89
C ALA A 238 -12.64 12.75 27.59
N LYS A 239 -13.08 13.33 26.47
CA LYS A 239 -12.41 13.21 25.16
C LYS A 239 -11.24 14.17 24.99
N LEU A 240 -11.17 15.26 25.75
CA LEU A 240 -9.98 16.13 25.79
C LEU A 240 -8.73 15.33 26.17
N HIS A 241 -8.87 14.30 27.02
CA HIS A 241 -7.80 13.36 27.36
C HIS A 241 -7.28 12.53 26.17
N LEU A 242 -7.99 12.46 25.05
CA LEU A 242 -7.57 11.81 23.80
C LEU A 242 -7.09 12.83 22.75
N ILE A 243 -7.81 13.95 22.63
CA ILE A 243 -7.52 15.01 21.66
C ILE A 243 -6.18 15.70 21.96
N GLN A 244 -5.87 15.97 23.23
CA GLN A 244 -4.63 16.63 23.62
C GLN A 244 -3.38 15.79 23.30
N PRO A 245 -3.27 14.50 23.70
CA PRO A 245 -2.13 13.66 23.32
C PRO A 245 -2.01 13.46 21.80
N LEU A 246 -3.14 13.32 21.09
CA LEU A 246 -3.12 13.20 19.63
C LEU A 246 -2.61 14.48 18.96
N THR A 247 -3.08 15.65 19.40
CA THR A 247 -2.61 16.95 18.90
C THR A 247 -1.12 17.12 19.14
N ARG A 248 -0.64 16.72 20.33
CA ARG A 248 0.78 16.72 20.66
C ARG A 248 1.58 15.81 19.73
N LEU A 249 1.12 14.57 19.49
CA LEU A 249 1.74 13.64 18.54
C LEU A 249 1.87 14.28 17.15
N CYS A 250 0.78 14.85 16.63
CA CYS A 250 0.79 15.51 15.32
C CYS A 250 1.79 16.68 15.28
N ASN A 251 1.87 17.52 16.31
CA ASN A 251 2.81 18.65 16.34
C ASN A 251 4.27 18.19 16.34
N LEU A 252 4.59 17.10 17.04
CA LEU A 252 5.94 16.51 17.00
C LEU A 252 6.29 16.01 15.59
N LEU A 253 5.32 15.38 14.91
CA LEU A 253 5.48 14.84 13.56
C LEU A 253 5.54 15.93 12.48
N GLU A 254 4.85 17.05 12.68
CA GLU A 254 4.95 18.25 11.83
C GLU A 254 6.34 18.91 11.94
N ASP A 255 7.16 18.52 12.91
CA ASP A 255 8.44 19.18 13.24
C ASP A 255 8.25 20.65 13.62
N ASN A 256 7.06 21.00 14.10
CA ASN A 256 6.65 22.34 14.54
C ASN A 256 7.07 22.61 16.00
N ILE A 257 8.26 22.18 16.41
CA ILE A 257 8.75 22.33 17.77
C ILE A 257 9.85 23.41 17.79
N ASP A 258 9.90 24.20 18.87
CA ASP A 258 10.98 25.16 19.11
C ASP A 258 12.37 24.49 18.97
N ASN A 259 13.34 25.25 18.47
CA ASN A 259 14.69 24.86 18.02
C ASN A 259 15.58 24.06 19.02
N HIS A 260 15.06 23.59 20.16
CA HIS A 260 15.81 22.95 21.25
C HIS A 260 15.47 21.47 21.50
N THR A 261 14.51 20.87 20.80
CA THR A 261 14.22 19.42 20.91
C THR A 261 14.76 18.65 19.72
N ALA A 262 15.38 17.48 19.94
CA ALA A 262 15.81 16.59 18.87
C ALA A 262 14.61 16.19 18.00
N SER A 263 14.70 16.44 16.69
CA SER A 263 13.63 16.11 15.74
C SER A 263 13.35 14.61 15.75
N VAL A 264 12.08 14.21 15.78
CA VAL A 264 11.67 12.80 15.67
C VAL A 264 12.08 12.16 14.33
N TRP A 265 12.44 13.01 13.35
CA TRP A 265 12.94 12.62 12.04
C TRP A 265 14.47 12.49 11.98
N ASP A 266 15.20 12.71 13.07
CA ASP A 266 16.65 12.49 13.11
C ASP A 266 16.98 10.99 12.99
N PRO A 267 17.77 10.54 11.99
CA PRO A 267 18.24 9.15 11.92
C PRO A 267 19.01 8.67 13.16
N TYR A 268 19.59 9.60 13.92
CA TYR A 268 20.32 9.35 15.15
C TYR A 268 19.53 9.76 16.40
N PHE A 269 18.20 9.86 16.30
CA PHE A 269 17.33 10.28 17.39
C PHE A 269 17.70 9.64 18.72
N ARG A 270 17.91 10.50 19.73
CA ARG A 270 18.10 10.09 21.13
C ARG A 270 16.98 10.68 21.96
N PRO A 271 16.26 9.85 22.73
CA PRO A 271 15.22 10.36 23.61
C PRO A 271 15.85 11.31 24.67
N PRO A 272 15.11 12.33 25.14
CA PRO A 272 15.56 13.17 26.24
C PRO A 272 15.91 12.31 27.46
N LEU A 273 17.11 12.48 28.02
CA LEU A 273 17.49 11.76 29.24
C LEU A 273 16.80 12.42 30.45
N HIS A 274 15.89 11.71 31.12
CA HIS A 274 15.40 12.10 32.44
C HIS A 274 16.19 11.36 33.55
N PRO A 275 16.66 12.06 34.60
CA PRO A 275 17.21 11.43 35.79
C PRO A 275 16.06 10.82 36.61
N GLY A 276 15.61 9.62 36.23
CA GLY A 276 14.51 8.92 36.88
C GLY A 276 13.84 7.91 35.96
N ASN A 277 14.44 6.74 35.84
CA ASN A 277 13.89 5.60 35.12
C ASN A 277 12.57 5.16 35.75
N VAL A 278 11.47 5.19 34.99
CA VAL A 278 10.25 4.42 35.33
C VAL A 278 9.77 3.56 34.18
N ILE A 279 10.12 3.87 32.92
CA ILE A 279 9.73 3.04 31.77
C ILE A 279 10.96 2.81 30.90
N THR A 280 11.35 1.54 30.73
CA THR A 280 12.46 1.23 29.82
C THR A 280 11.99 1.43 28.38
N PRO A 281 12.77 2.14 27.53
CA PRO A 281 12.40 2.34 26.13
C PRO A 281 12.01 1.04 25.43
N ASN A 282 12.68 -0.08 25.73
CA ASN A 282 12.43 -1.37 25.07
C ASN A 282 11.00 -1.91 25.22
N GLU A 283 10.33 -1.72 26.36
CA GLU A 283 8.95 -2.23 26.58
C GLU A 283 7.91 -1.41 25.78
N LEU A 284 8.08 -0.08 25.72
CA LEU A 284 7.26 0.81 24.88
C LEU A 284 7.47 0.55 23.38
N LEU A 285 8.64 0.09 23.01
CA LEU A 285 9.00 -0.15 21.61
C LEU A 285 8.42 -1.45 21.06
N GLN A 286 8.33 -2.49 21.90
CA GLN A 286 7.66 -3.74 21.54
C GLN A 286 6.14 -3.55 21.37
N SER A 287 5.52 -2.63 22.12
CA SER A 287 4.07 -2.40 22.07
C SER A 287 3.60 -1.61 20.85
N ILE A 288 4.51 -0.87 20.18
CA ILE A 288 4.23 -0.20 18.90
C ILE A 288 4.31 -1.17 17.72
N SER A 289 5.10 -2.26 17.83
CA SER A 289 5.24 -3.20 16.71
C SER A 289 3.87 -3.73 16.32
N ILE A 290 3.44 -3.39 15.10
CA ILE A 290 2.13 -3.71 14.55
C ILE A 290 2.01 -5.22 14.22
N ASP A 291 2.90 -6.06 14.73
CA ASP A 291 2.87 -7.51 14.49
C ASP A 291 1.52 -8.17 14.85
N HIS A 292 0.68 -7.49 15.65
CA HIS A 292 -0.67 -7.95 15.99
C HIS A 292 -1.84 -7.26 15.23
N VAL A 293 -1.65 -6.15 14.50
CA VAL A 293 -2.72 -5.55 13.65
C VAL A 293 -2.62 -6.03 12.19
N VAL A 294 -1.76 -7.01 11.92
CA VAL A 294 -1.71 -7.71 10.63
C VAL A 294 -3.05 -8.39 10.29
N ASN A 295 -3.87 -8.73 11.30
CA ASN A 295 -5.16 -9.40 11.10
C ASN A 295 -6.34 -8.48 10.71
N PHE A 296 -6.24 -7.16 10.87
CA PHE A 296 -7.30 -6.24 10.41
C PHE A 296 -7.14 -5.87 8.93
N SER A 297 -5.91 -5.89 8.42
CA SER A 297 -5.60 -5.59 7.00
C SER A 297 -5.98 -6.74 6.06
N SER A 298 -5.90 -7.99 6.53
CA SER A 298 -6.33 -9.18 5.78
C SER A 298 -7.85 -9.29 5.64
N GLN A 299 -8.62 -8.72 6.57
CA GLN A 299 -10.09 -8.61 6.44
C GLN A 299 -10.52 -7.49 5.49
N GLN A 300 -9.76 -6.40 5.35
CA GLN A 300 -10.03 -5.35 4.35
C GLN A 300 -9.67 -5.76 2.91
N ARG A 301 -8.93 -6.86 2.68
CA ARG A 301 -8.75 -7.41 1.32
C ARG A 301 -10.07 -7.87 0.68
N ASN A 302 -11.13 -7.99 1.48
CA ASN A 302 -12.49 -8.37 1.04
C ASN A 302 -13.47 -7.19 1.02
N LEU A 303 -13.03 -5.94 1.18
CA LEU A 303 -13.94 -4.80 1.01
C LEU A 303 -14.03 -4.39 -0.47
N THR A 304 -15.05 -4.98 -1.08
CA THR A 304 -15.90 -4.48 -2.17
C THR A 304 -15.55 -3.09 -2.68
N ILE A 305 -15.04 -3.04 -3.92
CA ILE A 305 -15.35 -1.99 -4.89
C ILE A 305 -15.99 -2.71 -6.09
#